data_AF-A0A0R3XBC2-F1
#
_entry.id   AF-A0A0R3XBC2-F1
#
_cell.length_a   1.000
_cell.length_b   1.000
_cell.length_c   1.000
_cell.angle_alpha   90.00
_cell.angle_beta   90.00
_cell.angle_gamma   90.00
#
_symmetry.space_group_name_H-M   'P 1'
#
loop_
_entity.id
_entity.type
_entity.pdbx_description
1 polymer ?
#
loop_
_entity_poly.entity_id
_entity_poly.type
_entity_poly.pdbx_seq_one_letter_code
_entity_poly.pdbx_strand_id
1 'polypeptide(L)'
;AVITGDSDVLKKFILTAESLSLLSSHQLTSQDCQLLEQWSSGESNFLKPGLSLLDLARAYNRTEWVSSLSAFCPTNPQTRPSAKRSVCQSSGCAAKELRRLLDSCVRQRKGTFHCSYLTEFSTFYLPREVRDFPCSVQEVIIKELCDTEVQNELEVRSQAINWWVVEGQQNQPTSRLLALWNRTDGDCLLDSLMQACWGVFDQQSTLRHALAGSIRACEGQFYRVWREHEVHQAASQYQPDEEQLLRDWQSALTAASLTRSPLEQIHIFVLAHVLRRPIIVYSVKYIHNYRDEPIGLANFEGQ
;
A
#
# COMPACT_ATOMS: atom_id res chain seq x y z
N ALA A 1 8.49 -21.02 19.03
CA ALA A 1 9.05 -20.78 17.68
C ALA A 1 10.56 -20.53 17.73
N VAL A 2 11.07 -19.43 18.28
CA VAL A 2 12.54 -19.21 18.41
C VAL A 2 13.21 -20.33 19.21
N ILE A 3 12.67 -20.65 20.39
CA ILE A 3 13.13 -21.72 21.29
C ILE A 3 13.09 -23.08 20.55
N THR A 4 11.93 -23.42 19.98
CA THR A 4 11.68 -24.70 19.31
C THR A 4 12.31 -24.83 17.92
N GLY A 5 12.85 -23.75 17.34
CA GLY A 5 13.42 -23.76 15.98
C GLY A 5 12.37 -23.83 14.86
N ASP A 6 11.11 -23.51 15.14
CA ASP A 6 10.03 -23.52 14.14
C ASP A 6 10.06 -22.24 13.31
N SER A 7 10.76 -22.33 12.17
CA SER A 7 10.96 -21.23 11.24
C SER A 7 9.70 -20.84 10.47
N ASP A 8 8.75 -21.74 10.25
CA ASP A 8 7.53 -21.43 9.49
C ASP A 8 6.56 -20.57 10.31
N VAL A 9 6.43 -20.89 11.60
CA VAL A 9 5.65 -20.06 12.53
C VAL A 9 6.28 -18.67 12.69
N LEU A 10 7.61 -18.58 12.75
CA LEU A 10 8.29 -17.29 12.87
C LEU A 10 8.17 -16.43 11.60
N LYS A 11 8.31 -17.04 10.41
CA LYS A 11 8.08 -16.36 9.11
C LYS A 11 6.66 -15.81 9.05
N LYS A 12 5.67 -16.65 9.39
CA LYS A 12 4.26 -16.25 9.38
C LYS A 12 3.97 -15.13 10.39
N PHE A 13 4.61 -15.15 11.55
CA PHE A 13 4.51 -14.09 12.54
C PHE A 13 5.09 -12.76 12.01
N ILE A 14 6.34 -12.76 11.52
CA ILE A 14 7.02 -11.54 11.04
C ILE A 14 6.32 -10.91 9.82
N LEU A 15 5.73 -11.71 8.95
CA LEU A 15 4.98 -11.23 7.78
C LEU A 15 3.67 -10.50 8.15
N THR A 16 3.27 -10.47 9.43
CA THR A 16 2.10 -9.72 9.88
C THR A 16 2.50 -8.34 10.42
N ALA A 17 1.77 -7.31 9.98
CA ALA A 17 2.08 -5.91 10.29
C ALA A 17 2.02 -5.58 11.80
N GLU A 18 1.14 -6.24 12.56
CA GLU A 18 1.08 -6.10 14.03
C GLU A 18 2.37 -6.59 14.69
N SER A 19 2.98 -7.63 14.15
CA SER A 19 4.15 -8.26 14.74
C SER A 19 5.39 -7.37 14.62
N LEU A 20 5.55 -6.59 13.54
CA LEU A 20 6.66 -5.64 13.41
C LEU A 20 6.70 -4.61 14.55
N SER A 21 5.54 -4.17 15.04
CA SER A 21 5.45 -3.29 16.20
C SER A 21 5.89 -4.00 17.48
N LEU A 22 5.39 -5.22 17.70
CA LEU A 22 5.70 -6.07 18.85
C LEU A 22 7.18 -6.46 18.90
N LEU A 23 7.79 -6.71 17.75
CA LEU A 23 9.23 -7.03 17.63
C LEU A 23 10.11 -5.90 18.18
N SER A 24 9.67 -4.66 18.01
CA SER A 24 10.44 -3.47 18.40
C SER A 24 10.28 -3.06 19.86
N SER A 25 9.19 -3.47 20.52
CA SER A 25 8.80 -2.93 21.84
C SER A 25 8.50 -3.98 22.91
N HIS A 26 8.21 -5.23 22.53
CA HIS A 26 7.81 -6.25 23.51
C HIS A 26 9.04 -6.88 24.17
N GLN A 27 9.04 -6.85 25.49
CA GLN A 27 10.01 -7.53 26.34
C GLN A 27 9.29 -8.61 27.14
N LEU A 28 9.94 -9.74 27.38
CA LEU A 28 9.36 -10.82 28.17
C LEU A 28 9.01 -10.34 29.58
N THR A 29 7.80 -10.67 30.03
CA THR A 29 7.39 -10.54 31.43
C THR A 29 7.78 -11.78 32.23
N SER A 30 7.72 -11.71 33.57
CA SER A 30 7.93 -12.88 34.43
C SER A 30 6.94 -14.02 34.15
N GLN A 31 5.71 -13.69 33.74
CA GLN A 31 4.69 -14.66 33.38
C GLN A 31 5.01 -15.33 32.04
N ASP A 32 5.52 -14.57 31.06
CA ASP A 32 5.95 -15.13 29.77
C ASP A 32 7.11 -16.12 29.96
N CYS A 33 8.08 -15.80 30.82
CA CYS A 33 9.19 -16.70 31.12
C CYS A 33 8.71 -18.04 31.70
N GLN A 34 7.77 -18.02 32.66
CA GLN A 34 7.20 -19.23 33.26
C GLN A 34 6.45 -20.11 32.25
N LEU A 35 5.72 -19.48 31.32
CA LEU A 35 5.07 -20.22 30.24
C LEU A 35 6.12 -20.82 29.30
N LEU A 36 7.11 -20.03 28.89
CA LEU A 36 8.12 -20.41 27.90
C LEU A 36 9.08 -21.50 28.38
N GLU A 37 9.29 -21.63 29.70
CA GLU A 37 10.10 -22.69 30.33
C GLU A 37 9.69 -24.10 29.89
N GLN A 38 8.40 -24.32 29.63
CA GLN A 38 7.86 -25.62 29.20
C GLN A 38 8.46 -26.11 27.87
N TRP A 39 8.94 -25.20 27.03
CA TRP A 39 9.55 -25.51 25.73
C TRP A 39 11.08 -25.43 25.74
N SER A 40 11.69 -25.12 26.88
CA SER A 40 13.12 -24.84 26.98
C SER A 40 14.02 -26.08 27.13
N SER A 41 13.49 -27.31 27.14
CA SER A 41 14.26 -28.57 27.21
C SER A 41 15.41 -28.60 28.24
N GLY A 42 15.29 -27.86 29.36
CA GLY A 42 16.34 -27.76 30.39
C GLY A 42 17.36 -26.62 30.23
N GLU A 43 17.31 -25.84 29.14
CA GLU A 43 18.13 -24.63 28.92
C GLU A 43 17.50 -23.37 29.55
N SER A 44 16.91 -23.49 30.75
CA SER A 44 16.15 -22.41 31.42
C SER A 44 16.99 -21.17 31.77
N ASN A 45 18.32 -21.26 31.71
CA ASN A 45 19.23 -20.17 32.08
C ASN A 45 19.15 -18.93 31.17
N PHE A 46 18.54 -19.05 29.99
CA PHE A 46 18.45 -17.98 29.00
C PHE A 46 17.14 -17.19 29.04
N LEU A 47 16.09 -17.67 29.73
CA LEU A 47 14.79 -17.01 29.79
C LEU A 47 14.75 -16.07 31.00
N LYS A 48 14.90 -14.77 30.75
CA LYS A 48 14.82 -13.72 31.78
C LYS A 48 13.79 -12.65 31.39
N PRO A 49 13.09 -12.05 32.38
CA PRO A 49 12.28 -10.88 32.13
C PRO A 49 13.12 -9.75 31.51
N GLY A 50 12.53 -8.99 30.59
CA GLY A 50 13.20 -7.87 29.90
C GLY A 50 13.87 -8.25 28.58
N LEU A 51 13.99 -9.53 28.23
CA LEU A 51 14.58 -9.94 26.95
C LEU A 51 13.66 -9.63 25.76
N SER A 52 14.25 -9.11 24.68
CA SER A 52 13.55 -8.93 23.40
C SER A 52 13.56 -10.23 22.58
N LEU A 53 12.75 -10.29 21.51
CA LEU A 53 12.79 -11.43 20.58
C LEU A 53 14.17 -11.58 19.90
N LEU A 54 14.86 -10.47 19.66
CA LEU A 54 16.21 -10.47 19.11
C LEU A 54 17.23 -11.06 20.10
N ASP A 55 17.09 -10.75 21.39
CA ASP A 55 17.95 -11.32 22.44
C ASP A 55 17.70 -12.81 22.63
N LEU A 56 16.44 -13.25 22.55
CA LEU A 56 16.09 -14.67 22.51
C LEU A 56 16.69 -15.39 21.30
N ALA A 57 16.62 -14.78 20.11
CA ALA A 57 17.19 -15.37 18.90
C ALA A 57 18.72 -15.52 19.01
N ARG A 58 19.40 -14.57 19.66
CA ARG A 58 20.84 -14.67 19.98
C ARG A 58 21.12 -15.77 21.00
N ALA A 59 20.34 -15.84 22.08
CA ALA A 59 20.55 -16.80 23.16
C ALA A 59 20.42 -18.25 22.69
N TYR A 60 19.48 -18.54 21.78
CA TYR A 60 19.27 -19.86 21.19
C TYR A 60 20.04 -20.08 19.86
N ASN A 61 21.05 -19.26 19.56
CA ASN A 61 21.92 -19.38 18.37
C ASN A 61 21.15 -19.47 17.03
N ARG A 62 20.05 -18.72 16.88
CA ARG A 62 19.25 -18.66 15.65
C ARG A 62 19.80 -17.60 14.69
N THR A 63 20.98 -17.85 14.12
CA THR A 63 21.75 -16.88 13.32
C THR A 63 20.98 -16.31 12.12
N GLU A 64 20.22 -17.15 11.41
CA GLU A 64 19.32 -16.74 10.31
C GLU A 64 18.29 -15.68 10.75
N TRP A 65 17.81 -15.81 11.98
CA TRP A 65 16.81 -14.93 12.57
C TRP A 65 17.42 -13.69 13.19
N VAL A 66 18.62 -13.79 13.77
CA VAL A 66 19.35 -12.62 14.29
C VAL A 66 19.63 -11.60 13.18
N SER A 67 20.00 -12.05 11.98
CA SER A 67 20.21 -11.16 10.83
C SER A 67 18.90 -10.51 10.37
N SER A 68 17.82 -11.28 10.29
CA SER A 68 16.50 -10.77 9.87
C SER A 68 15.93 -9.80 10.91
N LEU A 69 15.93 -10.17 12.18
CA LEU A 69 15.40 -9.36 13.29
C LEU A 69 16.25 -8.12 13.57
N SER A 70 17.56 -8.16 13.36
CA SER A 70 18.42 -6.98 13.52
C SER A 70 18.16 -5.92 12.46
N ALA A 71 17.76 -6.32 11.24
CA ALA A 71 17.28 -5.39 10.21
C ALA A 71 15.98 -4.67 10.62
N PHE A 72 15.12 -5.35 11.40
CA PHE A 72 13.85 -4.78 11.88
C PHE A 72 13.97 -4.01 13.21
N CYS A 73 15.01 -4.26 14.01
CA CYS A 73 15.21 -3.67 15.34
C CYS A 73 16.65 -3.13 15.52
N PRO A 74 17.00 -1.99 14.90
CA PRO A 74 18.33 -1.40 15.06
C PRO A 74 18.52 -0.87 16.50
N THR A 75 19.64 -1.27 17.11
CA THR A 75 20.00 -1.00 18.52
C THR A 75 20.44 0.44 18.80
N ASN A 76 20.63 1.26 17.76
CA ASN A 76 21.09 2.65 17.89
C ASN A 76 19.99 3.62 17.38
N PRO A 77 19.47 4.53 18.24
CA PRO A 77 18.40 5.46 17.87
C PRO A 77 18.78 6.43 16.73
N GLN A 78 20.08 6.69 16.50
CA GLN A 78 20.57 7.53 15.39
C GLN A 78 20.65 6.80 14.05
N THR A 79 20.61 5.46 14.04
CA THR A 79 20.63 4.64 12.82
C THR A 79 19.31 3.92 12.60
N ARG A 80 18.21 4.36 13.24
CA ARG A 80 16.87 3.92 12.84
C ARG A 80 16.67 4.44 11.42
N PRO A 81 16.56 3.58 10.39
CA PRO A 81 15.91 4.02 9.16
C PRO A 81 14.58 4.63 9.61
N SER A 82 14.21 5.80 9.10
CA SER A 82 12.87 6.34 9.36
C SER A 82 11.88 5.30 8.84
N ALA A 83 11.40 4.45 9.74
CA ALA A 83 10.56 3.32 9.40
C ALA A 83 9.26 3.92 8.88
N LYS A 84 8.99 3.73 7.59
CA LYS A 84 7.72 4.15 7.02
C LYS A 84 6.60 3.45 7.77
N ARG A 85 5.58 4.21 8.15
CA ARG A 85 4.41 3.71 8.84
C ARG A 85 3.18 4.02 8.02
N SER A 86 2.18 3.15 8.11
CA SER A 86 0.84 3.45 7.61
C SER A 86 -0.15 3.53 8.75
N VAL A 87 -1.21 4.30 8.54
CA VAL A 87 -2.23 4.57 9.57
C VAL A 87 -2.84 3.28 10.11
N CYS A 88 -3.09 2.31 9.21
CA CYS A 88 -3.65 1.01 9.58
C CYS A 88 -2.72 0.12 10.41
N GLN A 89 -1.44 0.47 10.58
CA GLN A 89 -0.52 -0.25 11.48
C GLN A 89 -0.67 0.18 12.94
N SER A 90 -1.35 1.29 13.23
CA SER A 90 -1.65 1.72 14.60
C SER A 90 -2.53 0.73 15.36
N SER A 91 -3.43 0.02 14.64
CA SER A 91 -4.25 -1.07 15.17
C SER A 91 -4.56 -2.06 14.05
N GLY A 92 -3.87 -3.20 14.03
CA GLY A 92 -4.10 -4.22 13.01
C GLY A 92 -5.46 -4.91 13.16
N CYS A 93 -5.97 -5.06 14.39
CA CYS A 93 -7.30 -5.59 14.68
C CYS A 93 -8.39 -4.71 14.06
N ALA A 94 -8.34 -3.39 14.28
CA ALA A 94 -9.29 -2.46 13.69
C ALA A 94 -9.18 -2.45 12.16
N ALA A 95 -7.95 -2.44 11.62
CA ALA A 95 -7.73 -2.51 10.18
C ALA A 95 -8.27 -3.81 9.56
N LYS A 96 -8.13 -4.95 10.25
CA LYS A 96 -8.64 -6.25 9.80
C LYS A 96 -10.17 -6.28 9.79
N GLU A 97 -10.83 -5.77 10.85
CA GLU A 97 -12.29 -5.72 10.89
C GLU A 97 -12.84 -4.76 9.85
N LEU A 98 -12.21 -3.60 9.67
CA LEU A 98 -12.60 -2.65 8.61
C LEU A 98 -12.54 -3.30 7.23
N ARG A 99 -11.47 -4.04 6.89
CA ARG A 99 -11.40 -4.76 5.61
C ARG A 99 -12.49 -5.82 5.47
N ARG A 100 -12.81 -6.56 6.55
CA ARG A 100 -13.90 -7.54 6.56
C ARG A 100 -15.26 -6.88 6.28
N LEU A 101 -15.49 -5.70 6.86
CA LEU A 101 -16.69 -4.91 6.59
C LEU A 101 -16.74 -4.46 5.14
N LEU A 102 -15.64 -3.93 4.60
CA LEU A 102 -15.55 -3.49 3.20
C LEU A 102 -15.82 -4.64 2.22
N ASP A 103 -15.26 -5.82 2.48
CA ASP A 103 -15.53 -7.03 1.69
C ASP A 103 -17.03 -7.37 1.69
N SER A 104 -17.67 -7.30 2.87
CA SER A 104 -19.10 -7.51 3.02
C SER A 104 -19.97 -6.42 2.37
N CYS A 105 -19.38 -5.30 1.93
CA CYS A 105 -20.07 -4.20 1.26
C CYS A 105 -20.03 -4.29 -0.27
N VAL A 106 -19.27 -5.24 -0.84
CA VAL A 106 -19.22 -5.46 -2.29
C VAL A 106 -20.53 -6.10 -2.75
N ARG A 107 -21.16 -5.50 -3.76
CA ARG A 107 -22.38 -5.99 -4.40
C ARG A 107 -22.16 -6.09 -5.90
N GLN A 108 -23.01 -6.83 -6.60
CA GLN A 108 -22.98 -6.91 -8.05
C GLN A 108 -24.24 -6.26 -8.63
N ARG A 109 -24.06 -5.45 -9.67
CA ARG A 109 -25.18 -4.79 -10.35
C ARG A 109 -25.99 -5.81 -11.16
N LYS A 110 -27.32 -5.66 -11.12
CA LYS A 110 -28.27 -6.43 -11.94
C LYS A 110 -28.45 -5.78 -13.31
N GLY A 111 -28.89 -6.56 -14.29
CA GLY A 111 -29.11 -6.10 -15.67
C GLY A 111 -27.89 -6.32 -16.56
N THR A 112 -27.78 -5.59 -17.66
CA THR A 112 -26.78 -5.85 -18.72
C THR A 112 -25.35 -5.43 -18.38
N PHE A 113 -25.14 -4.71 -17.27
CA PHE A 113 -23.83 -4.27 -16.81
C PHE A 113 -23.56 -4.85 -15.41
N HIS A 114 -22.99 -6.06 -15.38
CA HIS A 114 -22.75 -6.88 -14.20
C HIS A 114 -21.49 -6.51 -13.40
N CYS A 115 -21.18 -5.21 -13.34
CA CYS A 115 -20.02 -4.69 -12.61
C CYS A 115 -20.27 -4.75 -11.09
N SER A 116 -19.24 -5.13 -10.36
CA SER A 116 -19.22 -5.05 -8.90
C SER A 116 -19.22 -3.58 -8.47
N TYR A 117 -19.79 -3.29 -7.30
CA TYR A 117 -19.74 -1.97 -6.71
C TYR A 117 -19.72 -2.04 -5.18
N LEU A 118 -19.04 -1.08 -4.56
CA LEU A 118 -19.09 -0.87 -3.12
C LEU A 118 -20.30 -0.03 -2.74
N THR A 119 -20.91 -0.41 -1.62
CA THR A 119 -22.07 0.29 -1.04
C THR A 119 -21.67 1.42 -0.10
N GLU A 120 -20.46 1.34 0.46
CA GLU A 120 -19.90 2.33 1.39
C GLU A 120 -19.02 3.36 0.68
N PHE A 121 -19.09 4.60 1.13
CA PHE A 121 -18.32 5.73 0.60
C PHE A 121 -17.54 6.41 1.73
N SER A 122 -16.24 6.59 1.53
CA SER A 122 -15.39 7.31 2.47
C SER A 122 -14.27 8.03 1.74
N THR A 123 -13.72 9.05 2.40
CA THR A 123 -12.48 9.73 1.98
C THR A 123 -11.62 9.87 3.21
N PHE A 124 -10.37 9.44 3.11
CA PHE A 124 -9.41 9.54 4.18
C PHE A 124 -8.77 10.94 4.19
N TYR A 125 -8.71 11.55 5.37
CA TYR A 125 -8.01 12.80 5.61
C TYR A 125 -7.11 12.64 6.82
N LEU A 126 -5.94 13.28 6.80
CA LEU A 126 -5.18 13.41 8.04
C LEU A 126 -5.95 14.29 9.03
N PRO A 127 -6.01 13.92 10.31
CA PRO A 127 -6.68 14.71 11.34
C PRO A 127 -6.10 16.13 11.40
N ARG A 128 -6.96 17.14 11.59
CA ARG A 128 -6.54 18.55 11.64
C ARG A 128 -5.56 18.80 12.79
N GLU A 129 -5.73 18.05 13.87
CA GLU A 129 -4.96 18.07 15.12
C GLU A 129 -3.47 17.81 14.87
N VAL A 130 -3.11 17.18 13.74
CA VAL A 130 -1.71 17.02 13.34
C VAL A 130 -1.01 18.38 13.23
N ARG A 131 -1.74 19.44 12.84
CA ARG A 131 -1.20 20.81 12.73
C ARG A 131 -0.94 21.47 14.09
N ASP A 132 -1.54 20.94 15.16
CA ASP A 132 -1.42 21.50 16.51
C ASP A 132 -0.17 20.96 17.23
N PHE A 133 0.49 19.93 16.68
CA PHE A 133 1.74 19.41 17.23
C PHE A 133 2.93 20.38 17.00
N PRO A 134 4.01 20.28 17.81
CA PRO A 134 5.25 21.00 17.53
C PRO A 134 5.81 20.67 16.14
N CYS A 135 6.47 21.62 15.47
CA CYS A 135 6.99 21.44 14.09
C CYS A 135 7.86 20.19 13.95
N SER A 136 8.74 19.91 14.92
CA SER A 136 9.59 18.71 14.91
C SER A 136 8.79 17.40 14.92
N VAL A 137 7.63 17.38 15.56
CA VAL A 137 6.72 16.21 15.59
C VAL A 137 5.97 16.11 14.25
N GLN A 138 5.51 17.24 13.70
CA GLN A 138 4.86 17.27 12.39
C GLN A 138 5.78 16.72 11.30
N GLU A 139 7.05 17.15 11.30
CA GLU A 139 8.08 16.67 10.37
C GLU A 139 8.26 15.15 10.46
N VAL A 140 8.30 14.59 11.67
CA VAL A 140 8.39 13.14 11.89
C VAL A 140 7.14 12.43 11.36
N ILE A 141 5.93 12.92 11.69
CA ILE A 141 4.67 12.34 11.23
C ILE A 141 4.62 12.31 9.70
N ILE A 142 4.91 13.43 9.04
CA ILE A 142 4.89 13.52 7.58
C ILE A 142 5.97 12.61 6.97
N LYS A 143 7.19 12.61 7.52
CA LYS A 143 8.29 11.77 7.02
C LYS A 143 8.00 10.27 7.15
N GLU A 144 7.34 9.84 8.22
CA GLU A 144 6.99 8.44 8.44
C GLU A 144 5.75 8.01 7.63
N LEU A 145 4.73 8.86 7.51
CA LEU A 145 3.47 8.53 6.83
C LEU A 145 3.50 8.73 5.31
N CYS A 146 4.29 9.68 4.81
CA CYS A 146 4.27 10.08 3.40
C CYS A 146 5.49 9.56 2.66
N ASP A 147 5.33 9.31 1.36
CA ASP A 147 6.45 9.13 0.45
C ASP A 147 7.01 10.50 0.08
N THR A 148 8.11 10.89 0.72
CA THR A 148 8.74 12.20 0.55
C THR A 148 9.38 12.37 -0.83
N GLU A 149 9.80 11.28 -1.48
CA GLU A 149 10.40 11.34 -2.81
C GLU A 149 9.32 11.59 -3.86
N VAL A 150 8.23 10.82 -3.81
CA VAL A 150 7.05 11.03 -4.66
C VAL A 150 6.43 12.40 -4.41
N GLN A 151 6.32 12.83 -3.15
CA GLN A 151 5.82 14.16 -2.81
C GLN A 151 6.67 15.25 -3.48
N ASN A 152 8.01 15.16 -3.38
CA ASN A 152 8.91 16.14 -3.97
C ASN A 152 8.86 16.13 -5.51
N GLU A 153 8.74 14.96 -6.13
CA GLU A 153 8.60 14.83 -7.58
C GLU A 153 7.30 15.50 -8.09
N LEU A 154 6.18 15.23 -7.42
CA LEU A 154 4.87 15.75 -7.83
C LEU A 154 4.66 17.23 -7.47
N GLU A 155 5.14 17.69 -6.32
CA GLU A 155 4.92 19.06 -5.82
C GLU A 155 5.98 20.05 -6.31
N VAL A 156 7.27 19.66 -6.27
CA VAL A 156 8.38 20.59 -6.55
C VAL A 156 8.86 20.48 -7.98
N ARG A 157 9.17 19.27 -8.46
CA ARG A 157 9.82 19.08 -9.77
C ARG A 157 8.84 19.22 -10.93
N SER A 158 7.72 18.51 -10.88
CA SER A 158 6.73 18.49 -11.96
C SER A 158 5.59 19.50 -11.77
N GLN A 159 5.43 20.04 -10.56
CA GLN A 159 4.33 20.95 -10.19
C GLN A 159 2.93 20.38 -10.52
N ALA A 160 2.79 19.06 -10.48
CA ALA A 160 1.54 18.34 -10.77
C ALA A 160 0.50 18.51 -9.65
N ILE A 161 0.95 18.59 -8.39
CA ILE A 161 0.08 18.78 -7.21
C ILE A 161 0.47 20.03 -6.44
N ASN A 162 -0.46 20.57 -5.66
CA ASN A 162 -0.25 21.67 -4.71
C ASN A 162 0.31 22.98 -5.30
N TRP A 163 0.35 23.14 -6.62
CA TRP A 163 0.74 24.41 -7.28
C TRP A 163 -0.14 25.60 -6.89
N TRP A 164 -1.33 25.34 -6.32
CA TRP A 164 -2.26 26.34 -5.80
C TRP A 164 -2.02 26.73 -4.33
N VAL A 165 -1.12 26.05 -3.62
CA VAL A 165 -0.82 26.32 -2.21
C VAL A 165 0.22 27.44 -2.15
N VAL A 166 -0.20 28.66 -1.80
CA VAL A 166 0.69 29.82 -1.69
C VAL A 166 1.14 30.01 -0.24
N GLU A 167 2.45 29.90 0.00
CA GLU A 167 3.05 30.14 1.32
C GLU A 167 2.84 31.60 1.77
N GLY A 168 2.57 31.82 3.07
CA GLY A 168 2.42 33.16 3.65
C GLY A 168 1.04 33.81 3.57
N GLN A 169 0.04 33.18 2.95
CA GLN A 169 -1.35 33.69 2.99
C GLN A 169 -2.10 33.26 4.25
N GLN A 170 -2.86 34.18 4.88
CA GLN A 170 -3.62 33.92 6.11
C GLN A 170 -4.71 32.84 5.97
N ASN A 171 -5.19 32.60 4.75
CA ASN A 171 -6.18 31.56 4.42
C ASN A 171 -5.56 30.47 3.52
N GLN A 172 -4.50 29.81 4.00
CA GLN A 172 -3.94 28.66 3.27
C GLN A 172 -5.03 27.62 3.00
N PRO A 173 -5.17 27.14 1.76
CA PRO A 173 -6.13 26.10 1.43
C PRO A 173 -5.92 24.87 2.35
N THR A 174 -7.00 24.33 2.90
CA THR A 174 -6.96 23.06 3.66
C THR A 174 -6.74 21.84 2.76
N SER A 175 -6.53 22.04 1.47
CA SER A 175 -6.55 21.04 0.40
C SER A 175 -5.16 20.58 -0.07
N ARG A 176 -4.09 20.83 0.71
CA ARG A 176 -2.76 20.30 0.37
C ARG A 176 -2.81 18.78 0.31
N LEU A 177 -2.46 18.23 -0.85
CA LEU A 177 -2.39 16.80 -1.11
C LEU A 177 -1.07 16.25 -0.58
N LEU A 178 -1.15 15.11 0.09
CA LEU A 178 -0.01 14.37 0.62
C LEU A 178 0.03 12.98 0.00
N ALA A 179 1.17 12.62 -0.58
CA ALA A 179 1.45 11.30 -1.11
C ALA A 179 1.73 10.36 0.05
N LEU A 180 0.71 9.62 0.50
CA LEU A 180 0.89 8.60 1.52
C LEU A 180 1.87 7.53 1.05
N TRP A 181 2.71 7.06 1.96
CA TRP A 181 3.59 5.95 1.68
C TRP A 181 2.76 4.69 1.41
N ASN A 182 3.16 3.99 0.35
CA ASN A 182 2.57 2.73 -0.05
C ASN A 182 3.65 1.64 -0.05
N ARG A 183 3.26 0.41 0.25
CA ARG A 183 4.20 -0.72 0.26
C ARG A 183 4.58 -1.08 -1.17
N THR A 184 5.87 -1.24 -1.43
CA THR A 184 6.41 -1.62 -2.74
C THR A 184 6.41 -3.14 -2.92
N ASP A 185 5.24 -3.78 -2.78
CA ASP A 185 5.08 -5.25 -2.82
C ASP A 185 4.10 -5.69 -3.94
N GLY A 186 3.91 -4.84 -4.95
CA GLY A 186 2.85 -4.97 -5.95
C GLY A 186 1.50 -4.44 -5.43
N ASP A 187 0.47 -4.43 -6.28
CA ASP A 187 -0.89 -3.96 -5.95
C ASP A 187 -1.00 -2.50 -5.46
N CYS A 188 0.01 -1.67 -5.74
CA CYS A 188 0.08 -0.29 -5.26
C CYS A 188 -1.17 0.54 -5.64
N LEU A 189 -1.74 0.35 -6.84
CA LEU A 189 -2.98 1.04 -7.24
C LEU A 189 -4.13 0.75 -6.25
N LEU A 190 -4.32 -0.52 -5.88
CA LEU A 190 -5.41 -0.95 -5.01
C LEU A 190 -5.18 -0.48 -3.59
N ASP A 191 -3.94 -0.59 -3.11
CA ASP A 191 -3.54 -0.07 -1.81
C ASP A 191 -3.73 1.46 -1.74
N SER A 192 -3.36 2.21 -2.78
CA SER A 192 -3.55 3.67 -2.85
C SER A 192 -5.03 4.04 -2.80
N LEU A 193 -5.91 3.31 -3.49
CA LEU A 193 -7.35 3.56 -3.44
C LEU A 193 -7.94 3.23 -2.07
N MET A 194 -7.56 2.10 -1.46
CA MET A 194 -7.99 1.74 -0.11
C MET A 194 -7.49 2.74 0.93
N GLN A 195 -6.26 3.26 0.77
CA GLN A 195 -5.72 4.30 1.64
C GLN A 195 -6.47 5.62 1.46
N ALA A 196 -6.70 6.06 0.23
CA ALA A 196 -7.40 7.31 -0.08
C ALA A 196 -8.86 7.30 0.39
N CYS A 197 -9.50 6.13 0.48
CA CYS A 197 -10.88 6.01 0.92
C CYS A 197 -11.00 5.72 2.43
N TRP A 198 -10.22 4.77 2.95
CA TRP A 198 -10.40 4.21 4.31
C TRP A 198 -9.12 4.13 5.15
N GLY A 199 -7.97 4.57 4.62
CA GLY A 199 -6.70 4.57 5.37
C GLY A 199 -6.10 3.18 5.61
N VAL A 200 -6.51 2.16 4.84
CA VAL A 200 -6.01 0.77 4.93
C VAL A 200 -5.46 0.28 3.59
N PHE A 201 -4.71 -0.82 3.61
CA PHE A 201 -4.26 -1.54 2.40
C PHE A 201 -5.26 -2.62 1.97
N ASP A 202 -5.26 -3.02 0.70
CA ASP A 202 -6.07 -4.11 0.11
C ASP A 202 -5.49 -5.50 0.44
N GLN A 203 -5.20 -5.77 1.71
CA GLN A 203 -4.57 -7.03 2.14
C GLN A 203 -5.44 -8.28 1.92
N GLN A 204 -6.75 -8.11 1.78
CA GLN A 204 -7.71 -9.20 1.54
C GLN A 204 -8.07 -9.32 0.06
N SER A 205 -7.43 -8.55 -0.82
CA SER A 205 -7.69 -8.54 -2.26
C SER A 205 -9.14 -8.21 -2.61
N THR A 206 -9.85 -7.45 -1.77
CA THR A 206 -11.26 -7.10 -1.96
C THR A 206 -11.44 -6.28 -3.24
N LEU A 207 -10.63 -5.22 -3.42
CA LEU A 207 -10.68 -4.44 -4.66
C LEU A 207 -10.12 -5.23 -5.83
N ARG A 208 -9.06 -6.04 -5.64
CA ARG A 208 -8.53 -6.92 -6.68
C ARG A 208 -9.58 -7.86 -7.25
N HIS A 209 -10.32 -8.56 -6.38
CA HIS A 209 -11.38 -9.49 -6.80
C HIS A 209 -12.54 -8.74 -7.46
N ALA A 210 -12.95 -7.59 -6.91
CA ALA A 210 -14.00 -6.77 -7.51
C ALA A 210 -13.62 -6.26 -8.91
N LEU A 211 -12.36 -5.85 -9.11
CA LEU A 211 -11.79 -5.48 -10.41
C LEU A 211 -11.81 -6.65 -11.39
N ALA A 212 -11.19 -7.78 -11.02
CA ALA A 212 -11.05 -8.95 -11.88
C ALA A 212 -12.41 -9.55 -12.29
N GLY A 213 -13.38 -9.56 -11.38
CA GLY A 213 -14.75 -9.98 -11.66
C GLY A 213 -15.47 -8.99 -12.58
N SER A 214 -15.34 -7.69 -12.34
CA SER A 214 -16.03 -6.64 -13.12
C SER A 214 -15.55 -6.56 -14.56
N ILE A 215 -14.23 -6.57 -14.77
CA ILE A 215 -13.64 -6.42 -16.11
C ILE A 215 -14.04 -7.58 -17.03
N ARG A 216 -14.12 -8.81 -16.48
CA ARG A 216 -14.63 -9.98 -17.21
C ARG A 216 -16.13 -9.98 -17.41
N ALA A 217 -16.90 -9.67 -16.36
CA ALA A 217 -18.36 -9.71 -16.44
C ALA A 217 -18.94 -8.64 -17.40
N CYS A 218 -18.19 -7.57 -17.65
CA CYS A 218 -18.57 -6.48 -18.55
C CYS A 218 -17.54 -6.28 -19.67
N GLU A 219 -16.91 -7.38 -20.12
CA GLU A 219 -15.83 -7.35 -21.11
C GLU A 219 -16.22 -6.58 -22.37
N GLY A 220 -17.40 -6.82 -22.94
CA GLY A 220 -17.84 -6.14 -24.15
C GLY A 220 -17.92 -4.61 -24.02
N GLN A 221 -18.36 -4.10 -22.86
CA GLN A 221 -18.43 -2.66 -22.62
C GLN A 221 -17.05 -2.05 -22.37
N PHE A 222 -16.22 -2.71 -21.55
CA PHE A 222 -14.90 -2.20 -21.20
C PHE A 222 -13.90 -2.31 -22.36
N TYR A 223 -13.93 -3.42 -23.11
CA TYR A 223 -13.12 -3.60 -24.31
C TYR A 223 -13.39 -2.51 -25.34
N ARG A 224 -14.67 -2.14 -25.55
CA ARG A 224 -15.01 -1.06 -26.49
C ARG A 224 -14.34 0.26 -26.13
N VAL A 225 -14.46 0.68 -24.86
CA VAL A 225 -13.87 1.94 -24.37
C VAL A 225 -12.34 1.88 -24.41
N TRP A 226 -11.76 0.76 -23.97
CA TRP A 226 -10.31 0.53 -24.02
C TRP A 226 -9.78 0.58 -25.46
N ARG A 227 -10.43 -0.12 -26.40
CA ARG A 227 -10.04 -0.14 -27.82
C ARG A 227 -10.10 1.26 -28.44
N GLU A 228 -11.15 2.02 -28.17
CA GLU A 228 -11.26 3.41 -28.64
C GLU A 228 -10.11 4.28 -28.10
N HIS A 229 -9.74 4.09 -26.83
CA HIS A 229 -8.61 4.79 -26.21
C HIS A 229 -7.27 4.38 -26.84
N GLU A 230 -6.97 3.09 -26.96
CA GLU A 230 -5.72 2.59 -27.54
C GLU A 230 -5.52 3.05 -28.99
N VAL A 231 -6.58 2.97 -29.81
CA VAL A 231 -6.53 3.47 -31.20
C VAL A 231 -6.28 4.98 -31.22
N HIS A 232 -6.92 5.74 -30.34
CA HIS A 232 -6.72 7.19 -30.26
C HIS A 232 -5.28 7.56 -29.85
N GLN A 233 -4.72 6.86 -28.85
CA GLN A 233 -3.35 7.07 -28.38
C GLN A 233 -2.32 6.70 -29.45
N ALA A 234 -2.55 5.60 -30.17
CA ALA A 234 -1.66 5.13 -31.23
C ALA A 234 -1.73 5.99 -32.50
N ALA A 235 -2.83 6.73 -32.73
CA ALA A 235 -3.13 7.40 -34.00
C ALA A 235 -2.04 8.36 -34.52
N SER A 236 -1.16 8.86 -33.64
CA SER A 236 -0.03 9.73 -34.03
C SER A 236 1.21 8.97 -34.51
N GLN A 237 1.30 7.65 -34.26
CA GLN A 237 2.49 6.83 -34.48
C GLN A 237 2.22 5.65 -35.43
N TYR A 238 1.11 4.95 -35.26
CA TYR A 238 0.73 3.79 -36.07
C TYR A 238 -0.75 3.42 -35.88
N GLN A 239 -1.24 2.48 -36.68
CA GLN A 239 -2.58 1.92 -36.52
C GLN A 239 -2.45 0.48 -36.00
N PRO A 240 -2.92 0.16 -34.78
CA PRO A 240 -2.87 -1.20 -34.26
C PRO A 240 -3.83 -2.10 -35.03
N ASP A 241 -3.41 -3.33 -35.33
CA ASP A 241 -4.28 -4.34 -35.92
C ASP A 241 -5.16 -5.02 -34.86
N GLU A 242 -6.23 -5.68 -35.30
CA GLU A 242 -7.20 -6.32 -34.40
C GLU A 242 -6.59 -7.47 -33.59
N GLU A 243 -5.61 -8.20 -34.15
CA GLU A 243 -4.99 -9.30 -33.41
C GLU A 243 -4.13 -8.77 -32.26
N GLN A 244 -3.41 -7.67 -32.48
CA GLN A 244 -2.64 -6.97 -31.46
C GLN A 244 -3.55 -6.45 -30.36
N LEU A 245 -4.65 -5.77 -30.73
CA LEU A 245 -5.64 -5.28 -29.76
C LEU A 245 -6.23 -6.41 -28.92
N LEU A 246 -6.55 -7.56 -29.53
CA LEU A 246 -7.06 -8.71 -28.78
C LEU A 246 -6.01 -9.32 -27.85
N ARG A 247 -4.73 -9.40 -28.28
CA ARG A 247 -3.63 -9.88 -27.42
C ARG A 247 -3.42 -8.97 -26.22
N ASP A 248 -3.38 -7.65 -26.44
CA ASP A 248 -3.15 -6.68 -25.37
C ASP A 248 -4.33 -6.64 -24.40
N TRP A 249 -5.56 -6.76 -24.90
CA TRP A 249 -6.74 -6.91 -24.05
C TRP A 249 -6.68 -8.16 -23.17
N GLN A 250 -6.26 -9.30 -23.72
CA GLN A 250 -6.09 -10.52 -22.92
C GLN A 250 -4.99 -10.37 -21.86
N SER A 251 -3.95 -9.60 -22.15
CA SER A 251 -2.92 -9.22 -21.18
C SER A 251 -3.53 -8.41 -20.02
N ALA A 252 -4.36 -7.40 -20.32
CA ALA A 252 -5.06 -6.60 -19.31
C ALA A 252 -5.99 -7.46 -18.42
N LEU A 253 -6.78 -8.36 -19.02
CA LEU A 253 -7.64 -9.29 -18.26
C LEU A 253 -6.84 -10.22 -17.35
N THR A 254 -5.71 -10.72 -17.85
CA THR A 254 -4.80 -11.60 -17.10
C THR A 254 -4.17 -10.84 -15.95
N ALA A 255 -3.67 -9.62 -16.22
CA ALA A 255 -3.12 -8.72 -15.23
C ALA A 255 -4.11 -8.59 -14.07
N ALA A 256 -5.33 -8.08 -14.28
CA ALA A 256 -6.35 -7.90 -13.24
C ALA A 256 -6.52 -9.10 -12.28
N SER A 257 -6.29 -10.32 -12.75
CA SER A 257 -6.50 -11.57 -11.99
C SER A 257 -5.31 -12.03 -11.17
N LEU A 258 -4.10 -11.63 -11.54
CA LEU A 258 -2.87 -12.06 -10.89
C LEU A 258 -2.49 -11.08 -9.79
N THR A 259 -2.51 -11.53 -8.53
CA THR A 259 -2.06 -10.71 -7.40
C THR A 259 -0.68 -10.12 -7.67
N ARG A 260 -0.48 -8.85 -7.30
CA ARG A 260 0.77 -8.10 -7.50
C ARG A 260 1.15 -7.80 -8.94
N SER A 261 0.34 -8.15 -9.95
CA SER A 261 0.62 -7.72 -11.32
C SER A 261 0.47 -6.20 -11.43
N PRO A 262 1.26 -5.55 -12.31
CA PRO A 262 1.02 -4.16 -12.67
C PRO A 262 -0.37 -4.01 -13.28
N LEU A 263 -0.98 -2.86 -13.03
CA LEU A 263 -2.30 -2.48 -13.54
C LEU A 263 -2.15 -1.19 -14.35
N GLU A 264 -2.83 -1.14 -15.49
CA GLU A 264 -2.88 -0.01 -16.42
C GLU A 264 -4.18 0.81 -16.31
N GLN A 265 -4.34 1.83 -17.16
CA GLN A 265 -5.40 2.84 -17.14
C GLN A 265 -6.82 2.25 -17.15
N ILE A 266 -7.09 1.19 -17.92
CA ILE A 266 -8.42 0.58 -17.94
C ILE A 266 -8.81 0.02 -16.57
N HIS A 267 -7.85 -0.45 -15.77
CA HIS A 267 -8.15 -0.94 -14.42
C HIS A 267 -8.59 0.20 -13.51
N ILE A 268 -8.00 1.39 -13.66
CA ILE A 268 -8.44 2.60 -12.94
C ILE A 268 -9.89 2.93 -13.33
N PHE A 269 -10.20 2.89 -14.63
CA PHE A 269 -11.56 3.14 -15.12
C PHE A 269 -12.59 2.12 -14.59
N VAL A 270 -12.24 0.82 -14.55
CA VAL A 270 -13.10 -0.20 -13.93
C VAL A 270 -13.24 0.03 -12.43
N LEU A 271 -12.14 0.35 -11.73
CA LEU A 271 -12.15 0.65 -10.29
C LEU A 271 -13.00 1.88 -9.96
N ALA A 272 -13.06 2.89 -10.84
CA ALA A 272 -13.95 4.03 -10.68
C ALA A 272 -15.44 3.61 -10.70
N HIS A 273 -15.79 2.60 -11.51
CA HIS A 273 -17.12 2.00 -11.50
C HIS A 273 -17.36 1.18 -10.22
N VAL A 274 -16.37 0.41 -9.77
CA VAL A 274 -16.44 -0.37 -8.51
C VAL A 274 -16.62 0.55 -7.30
N LEU A 275 -15.85 1.63 -7.21
CA LEU A 275 -15.96 2.63 -6.15
C LEU A 275 -17.17 3.55 -6.33
N ARG A 276 -17.81 3.52 -7.50
CA ARG A 276 -18.86 4.46 -7.93
C ARG A 276 -18.46 5.92 -7.72
N ARG A 277 -17.19 6.22 -7.97
CA ARG A 277 -16.56 7.51 -7.72
C ARG A 277 -15.49 7.78 -8.77
N PRO A 278 -15.39 9.02 -9.29
CA PRO A 278 -14.27 9.41 -10.14
C PRO A 278 -12.92 9.24 -9.40
N ILE A 279 -11.90 8.80 -10.13
CA ILE A 279 -10.52 8.69 -9.65
C ILE A 279 -9.70 9.67 -10.47
N ILE A 280 -9.12 10.68 -9.81
CA ILE A 280 -8.27 11.66 -10.48
C ILE A 280 -6.82 11.25 -10.24
N VAL A 281 -6.06 11.10 -11.33
CA VAL A 281 -4.65 10.70 -11.29
C VAL A 281 -3.79 11.89 -11.68
N TYR A 282 -2.98 12.35 -10.72
CA TYR A 282 -1.90 13.30 -10.97
C TYR A 282 -0.61 12.52 -11.20
N SER A 283 0.09 12.82 -12.31
CA SER A 283 1.33 12.14 -12.68
C SER A 283 2.32 13.14 -13.27
N VAL A 284 3.57 12.70 -13.43
CA VAL A 284 4.56 13.43 -14.22
C VAL A 284 4.18 13.36 -15.70
N LYS A 285 4.37 14.46 -16.44
CA LYS A 285 4.08 14.47 -17.89
C LYS A 285 5.06 13.62 -18.69
N TYR A 286 6.33 13.65 -18.28
CA TYR A 286 7.42 12.94 -18.94
C TYR A 286 8.11 11.98 -17.97
N ILE A 287 8.42 10.79 -18.45
CA ILE A 287 9.28 9.82 -17.79
C ILE A 287 10.71 10.20 -18.15
N HIS A 288 11.56 10.43 -17.16
CA HIS A 288 12.96 10.80 -17.36
C HIS A 288 13.89 9.59 -17.20
N ASN A 289 15.03 9.59 -17.89
CA ASN A 289 16.09 8.60 -17.70
C ASN A 289 16.94 8.93 -16.47
N TYR A 290 17.92 8.08 -16.18
CA TYR A 290 18.88 8.28 -15.08
C TYR A 290 19.77 9.54 -15.24
N ARG A 291 19.69 10.24 -16.38
CA ARG A 291 20.36 11.51 -16.68
C ARG A 291 19.38 12.69 -16.71
N ASP A 292 18.15 12.49 -16.24
CA ASP A 292 17.04 13.47 -16.27
C ASP A 292 16.61 13.92 -17.68
N GLU A 293 16.83 13.10 -18.72
CA GLU A 293 16.34 13.37 -20.08
C GLU A 293 14.99 12.67 -20.31
N PRO A 294 13.99 13.32 -20.95
CA PRO A 294 12.68 12.73 -21.17
C PRO A 294 12.76 11.57 -22.18
N ILE A 295 12.35 10.37 -21.76
CA ILE A 295 12.31 9.14 -22.57
C ILE A 295 10.94 8.92 -23.20
N GLY A 296 9.87 9.38 -22.54
CA GLY A 296 8.51 9.14 -23.02
C GLY A 296 7.47 9.87 -22.19
N LEU A 297 6.22 9.84 -22.64
CA LEU A 297 5.07 10.39 -21.91
C LEU A 297 4.54 9.35 -20.92
N ALA A 298 4.15 9.79 -19.72
CA ALA A 298 3.63 8.86 -18.71
C ALA A 298 2.18 8.42 -18.98
N ASN A 299 1.40 9.15 -19.79
CA ASN A 299 0.03 8.81 -20.23
C ASN A 299 -0.97 8.34 -19.13
N PHE A 300 -0.69 8.58 -17.84
CA PHE A 300 -1.57 8.22 -16.71
C PHE A 300 -2.32 9.42 -16.13
N GLU A 301 -1.92 10.66 -16.45
CA GLU A 301 -2.60 11.88 -15.96
C GLU A 301 -4.00 12.00 -16.58
N GLY A 302 -5.04 12.14 -15.75
CA GLY A 302 -6.42 12.22 -16.24
C GLY A 302 -7.50 12.03 -15.17
N GLN A 303 -8.75 12.05 -15.63
CA GLN A 303 -9.99 11.79 -14.86
C GLN A 303 -10.70 10.55 -15.38
#